data_AF-A0A932ED68-F1
#
_entry.id   AF-A0A932ED68-F1
#
_cell.length_a   1.000
_cell.length_b   1.000
_cell.length_c   1.000
_cell.angle_alpha   90.00
_cell.angle_beta   90.00
_cell.angle_gamma   90.00
#
_symmetry.space_group_name_H-M   'P 1'
#
loop_
_entity.id
_entity.type
_entity.pdbx_description
1 polymer ?
#
loop_
_entity_poly.entity_id
_entity_poly.type
_entity_poly.pdbx_seq_one_letter_code
_entity_poly.pdbx_strand_id
1 'polypeptide(L)'
;MRRAATSIAANIVEGYVRGSTKEFIRFLDIAIGSTAELDVHASIAKELKFLKERNYQEFENLRVEVAKLLFAYRKSLRAKLNS
;
A
#
# COMPACT_ATOMS: atom_id res chain seq x y z
N MET A 1 9.04 0.14 -8.95
CA MET A 1 9.31 0.38 -7.51
C MET A 1 9.08 1.84 -7.08
N ARG A 2 9.92 2.83 -7.44
CA ARG A 2 9.76 4.22 -6.96
C ARG A 2 8.34 4.78 -7.14
N ARG A 3 7.76 4.63 -8.34
CA ARG A 3 6.38 5.07 -8.61
C ARG A 3 5.33 4.38 -7.74
N ALA A 4 5.42 3.06 -7.59
CA ALA A 4 4.49 2.31 -6.74
C ALA A 4 4.61 2.74 -5.27
N ALA A 5 5.84 2.90 -4.76
CA ALA A 5 6.08 3.39 -3.39
C ALA A 5 5.51 4.80 -3.16
N THR A 6 5.76 5.74 -4.07
CA THR A 6 5.20 7.11 -3.97
C THR A 6 3.68 7.14 -4.16
N SER A 7 3.14 6.23 -5.00
CA SER A 7 1.71 6.10 -5.27
C SER A 7 0.91 5.73 -4.01
N ILE A 8 1.48 4.92 -3.12
CA ILE A 8 0.83 4.55 -1.84
C ILE A 8 0.50 5.82 -1.04
N ALA A 9 1.50 6.67 -0.77
CA ALA A 9 1.31 7.89 -0.01
C ALA A 9 0.42 8.91 -0.75
N ALA A 10 0.63 9.07 -2.07
CA ALA A 10 -0.13 10.00 -2.89
C ALA A 10 -1.63 9.67 -2.88
N ASN A 11 -2.00 8.38 -3.01
CA ASN A 11 -3.41 7.98 -3.00
C ASN A 11 -4.05 8.12 -1.61
N ILE A 12 -3.32 7.88 -0.51
CA ILE A 12 -3.84 8.15 0.84
C ILE A 12 -4.21 9.62 0.98
N VAL A 13 -3.28 10.52 0.62
CA VAL A 13 -3.50 11.97 0.73
C VAL A 13 -4.63 12.42 -0.20
N GLU A 14 -4.61 11.99 -1.46
CA GLU A 14 -5.63 12.37 -2.44
C GLU A 14 -7.03 11.90 -2.01
N GLY A 15 -7.16 10.67 -1.55
CA GLY A 15 -8.43 10.16 -1.06
C GLY A 15 -8.96 10.91 0.16
N TYR A 16 -8.06 11.28 1.07
CA TYR A 16 -8.40 12.05 2.27
C TYR A 16 -8.96 13.44 1.92
N VAL A 17 -8.37 14.15 0.95
CA VAL A 17 -8.84 15.49 0.55
C VAL A 17 -10.13 15.49 -0.27
N ARG A 18 -10.57 14.34 -0.82
CA ARG A 18 -11.83 14.24 -1.60
C ARG A 18 -13.10 14.32 -0.75
N GLY A 19 -12.97 14.33 0.58
CA GLY A 19 -14.03 14.73 1.52
C GLY A 19 -15.14 13.70 1.81
N SER A 20 -15.32 12.66 0.99
CA SER A 20 -16.27 11.58 1.29
C SER A 20 -15.58 10.28 1.71
N THR A 21 -16.14 9.58 2.69
CA THR A 21 -15.63 8.28 3.15
C THR A 21 -15.60 7.23 2.02
N LYS A 22 -16.58 7.26 1.11
CA LYS A 22 -16.64 6.37 -0.05
C LYS A 22 -15.47 6.59 -1.00
N GLU A 23 -15.17 7.85 -1.34
CA GLU A 23 -14.01 8.17 -2.17
C GLU A 23 -12.71 7.82 -1.45
N PHE A 24 -12.59 8.11 -0.15
CA PHE A 24 -11.39 7.76 0.57
C PHE A 24 -11.13 6.25 0.56
N ILE A 25 -12.17 5.43 0.76
CA ILE A 25 -12.06 3.97 0.64
C ILE A 25 -11.56 3.55 -0.76
N ARG A 26 -12.08 4.15 -1.83
CA ARG A 26 -11.64 3.88 -3.21
C ARG A 26 -10.15 4.17 -3.40
N PHE A 27 -9.67 5.27 -2.85
CA PHE A 27 -8.25 5.63 -2.92
C PHE A 27 -7.37 4.73 -2.04
N LEU A 28 -7.86 4.28 -0.87
CA LEU A 28 -7.18 3.26 -0.08
C LEU A 28 -7.06 1.93 -0.83
N ASP A 29 -8.06 1.56 -1.64
CA ASP A 29 -7.98 0.38 -2.51
C ASP A 29 -6.85 0.53 -3.55
N ILE A 30 -6.66 1.72 -4.12
CA ILE A 30 -5.54 2.00 -5.05
C ILE A 30 -4.18 1.94 -4.32
N ALA A 31 -4.10 2.52 -3.11
CA ALA A 31 -2.90 2.46 -2.29
C ALA A 31 -2.51 1.01 -1.95
N ILE A 32 -3.49 0.17 -1.58
CA ILE A 32 -3.31 -1.27 -1.35
C ILE A 32 -2.80 -1.96 -2.62
N GLY A 33 -3.41 -1.68 -3.79
CA GLY A 33 -2.91 -2.21 -5.06
C GLY A 33 -1.44 -1.84 -5.32
N SER A 34 -1.07 -0.59 -5.02
CA SER A 34 0.32 -0.13 -5.14
C SER A 34 1.29 -0.87 -4.20
N THR A 35 0.84 -1.31 -3.00
CA THR A 35 1.67 -2.18 -2.12
C THR A 35 1.89 -3.58 -2.70
N ALA A 36 0.92 -4.11 -3.44
CA ALA A 36 1.01 -5.41 -4.10
C ALA A 36 1.92 -5.34 -5.34
N GLU A 37 1.84 -4.26 -6.13
CA GLU A 37 2.78 -4.04 -7.25
C GLU A 37 4.22 -3.93 -6.76
N LEU A 38 4.43 -3.28 -5.61
CA LEU A 38 5.75 -3.10 -5.03
C LEU A 38 6.34 -4.44 -4.54
N ASP A 39 5.50 -5.35 -4.03
CA ASP A 39 5.86 -6.73 -3.68
C ASP A 39 6.41 -7.49 -4.89
N VAL A 40 5.64 -7.52 -5.97
CA VAL A 40 6.02 -8.20 -7.22
C VAL A 40 7.35 -7.67 -7.73
N HIS A 41 7.52 -6.34 -7.77
CA HIS A 41 8.78 -5.76 -8.20
C HIS A 41 9.97 -6.07 -7.28
N ALA A 42 9.76 -6.10 -5.96
CA ALA A 42 10.82 -6.43 -5.00
C ALA A 42 11.22 -7.89 -5.11
N SER A 43 10.25 -8.80 -5.28
CA SER A 43 10.49 -10.23 -5.49
C SER A 43 11.33 -10.47 -6.75
N ILE A 44 10.94 -9.86 -7.88
CA ILE A 44 11.70 -9.94 -9.14
C ILE A 44 13.11 -9.35 -8.96
N ALA A 45 13.24 -8.21 -8.28
CA ALA A 45 14.55 -7.60 -8.04
C ALA A 45 15.46 -8.47 -7.15
N LYS A 46 14.89 -9.22 -6.20
CA LYS A 46 15.61 -10.22 -5.40
C LYS A 46 16.07 -11.40 -6.27
N GLU A 47 15.18 -11.96 -7.09
CA GLU A 47 15.50 -13.07 -8.00
C GLU A 47 16.64 -12.72 -8.97
N LEU A 48 16.62 -11.49 -9.49
CA LEU A 48 17.67 -10.93 -10.36
C LEU A 48 18.93 -10.49 -9.61
N LYS A 49 19.01 -10.75 -8.29
CA LYS A 49 20.14 -10.40 -7.41
C LYS A 49 20.45 -8.89 -7.36
N PHE A 50 19.49 -8.03 -7.69
CA PHE A 50 19.60 -6.58 -7.49
C PHE A 50 19.38 -6.17 -6.03
N LEU A 51 18.72 -7.02 -5.24
CA LEU A 51 18.54 -6.85 -3.80
C LEU A 51 19.24 -7.97 -3.04
N LYS A 52 20.06 -7.59 -2.04
CA LYS A 52 20.59 -8.54 -1.07
C LYS A 52 19.47 -9.03 -0.15
N GLU A 53 19.56 -10.28 0.31
CA GLU A 53 18.55 -10.91 1.18
C GLU A 53 18.14 -10.03 2.36
N ARG A 54 19.14 -9.48 3.07
CA ARG A 54 18.91 -8.58 4.22
C ARG A 54 18.06 -7.35 3.84
N ASN A 55 18.39 -6.70 2.73
CA ASN A 55 17.70 -5.50 2.27
C ASN A 55 16.29 -5.83 1.79
N TYR A 56 16.11 -6.98 1.14
CA TYR A 56 14.79 -7.49 0.76
C TYR A 56 13.92 -7.75 1.99
N GLN A 57 14.46 -8.41 3.01
CA GLN A 57 13.70 -8.73 4.22
C GLN A 57 13.29 -7.48 5.00
N GLU A 58 14.18 -6.49 5.11
CA GLU A 58 13.87 -5.20 5.73
C GLU A 58 12.78 -4.46 4.95
N PHE A 59 12.92 -4.38 3.63
CA PHE A 59 11.90 -3.82 2.74
C PHE A 59 10.55 -4.52 2.89
N GLU A 60 10.55 -5.86 2.91
CA GLU A 60 9.35 -6.67 2.94
C GLU A 60 8.60 -6.53 4.27
N ASN A 61 9.32 -6.46 5.38
CA ASN A 61 8.73 -6.20 6.69
C ASN A 61 7.98 -4.86 6.71
N LEU A 62 8.60 -3.79 6.19
CA LEU A 62 7.99 -2.47 6.11
C LEU A 62 6.76 -2.47 5.18
N ARG A 63 6.88 -3.11 4.01
CA ARG A 63 5.78 -3.22 3.06
C ARG A 63 4.57 -3.93 3.66
N VAL A 64 4.79 -5.06 4.34
CA VAL A 64 3.74 -5.85 5.00
C VAL A 64 3.07 -5.06 6.11
N GLU A 65 3.83 -4.31 6.91
CA GLU A 65 3.28 -3.44 7.95
C GLU A 65 2.34 -2.38 7.35
N VAL A 66 2.80 -1.65 6.32
CA VAL A 66 1.99 -0.64 5.61
C VAL A 66 0.73 -1.27 5.02
N ALA A 67 0.83 -2.42 4.36
CA ALA A 67 -0.32 -3.12 3.81
C ALA A 67 -1.34 -3.45 4.91
N LYS A 68 -0.90 -4.04 6.03
CA LYS A 68 -1.78 -4.37 7.17
C LYS A 68 -2.51 -3.14 7.71
N LEU A 69 -1.80 -2.02 7.88
CA LEU A 69 -2.40 -0.76 8.34
C LEU A 69 -3.46 -0.25 7.36
N LEU A 70 -3.18 -0.24 6.06
CA LEU A 70 -4.14 0.15 5.03
C LEU A 70 -5.38 -0.74 5.01
N PHE A 71 -5.19 -2.06 5.05
CA PHE A 71 -6.29 -3.02 5.09
C PHE A 71 -7.18 -2.83 6.32
N ALA A 72 -6.57 -2.71 7.51
CA ALA A 72 -7.29 -2.50 8.76
C ALA A 72 -8.07 -1.18 8.76
N TYR A 73 -7.44 -0.11 8.29
CA TYR A 73 -8.09 1.21 8.26
C TYR A 73 -9.26 1.24 7.28
N ARG A 74 -9.06 0.75 6.04
CA ARG A 74 -10.13 0.60 5.05
C ARG A 74 -11.29 -0.25 5.60
N LYS A 75 -10.99 -1.36 6.28
CA LYS A 75 -12.02 -2.21 6.91
C LYS A 75 -12.82 -1.44 7.96
N SER A 76 -12.15 -0.64 8.80
CA SER A 76 -12.82 0.18 9.82
C SER A 76 -13.75 1.24 9.20
N LEU A 77 -13.35 1.88 8.10
CA LEU A 77 -14.16 2.87 7.41
C LEU A 77 -15.40 2.24 6.75
N ARG A 78 -15.24 1.06 6.13
CA ARG A 78 -16.38 0.30 5.57
C ARG A 78 -17.40 -0.08 6.65
N ALA A 79 -16.93 -0.51 7.83
CA ALA A 79 -17.83 -0.83 8.94
C ALA A 79 -18.64 0.39 9.39
N LYS A 80 -18.01 1.56 9.53
CA LYS A 80 -18.67 2.83 9.91
C LYS A 80 -19.63 3.38 8.85
N LEU A 81 -19.43 3.04 7.58
CA LEU A 81 -20.31 3.50 6.49
C LEU A 81 -21.60 2.68 6.41
N ASN A 82 -21.56 1.43 6.87
CA ASN A 82 -22.68 0.49 6.84
C ASN A 82 -23.46 0.42 8.17
N SER A 83 -23.01 1.16 9.19
CA SER A 83 -23.68 1.35 10.48
C SER A 83 -24.54 2.60 10.47
#